data_AF-A0A9Q0HZV9-F1
#
_entry.id   AF-A0A9Q0HZV9-F1
#
_cell.length_a   1.000
_cell.length_b   1.000
_cell.length_c   1.000
_cell.angle_alpha   90.00
_cell.angle_beta   90.00
_cell.angle_gamma   90.00
#
_symmetry.space_group_name_H-M   'P 1'
#
loop_
_entity.id
_entity.type
_entity.pdbx_description
1 polymer ?
#
loop_
_entity_poly.entity_id
_entity_poly.type
_entity_poly.pdbx_seq_one_letter_code
_entity_poly.pdbx_strand_id
1 'polypeptide(L)'
;MPKEKYDPPDPRRCYSIMSAEDAAAGKRSYWAELEISGRVRSLSSSLWSLTHLTALHINDNNLSRLPPEISKLPHLAYLNLSSNKLRSLPAELGNMVSLRELLLNNNLLRVLPYELGRLFQLQTLGLKGNPLSQDILNLYQEPDGTRKLLNYMLDNLAVHPEQLPQRPWITLKERDQSVPTAVFTVMCYNVLCEKYATRQLYGYCPSWALSWSYRQKGIMEEITSCHADIISLQEVETEQYYTLFLDTLKGQGYDGYFCPKSRAKLVSEPERKHVDGCAVFFKTQKFTLVQKHTVEFNQVAMANSEGSEVMLNRVMTKDNIGVAVLLEVNKDLFSGGMKALPEQQMILVANAHMHWDPEFSDVKLIQTMMFLSELKSIAERAASSLTSDPASIPVVLCADLNSLPDSGVVEYLSSGGVAENHKDFKELRYSDCLPNFSSSNGPRSSSNGPRSSSNGPRSPAEGGSITHSFQLRSSYHWGLMPFTNYTHHFKGVIDYIFSSRTHLTTLGVLGPLDPQWLQDNSILGCPHPHIPSDHFSLLAQLELAPPPTQPPNGLQPAVHR
;
A
#
# COMPACT_ATOMS: atom_id res chain seq x y z
N MET A 1 -8.03 40.79 58.37
CA MET A 1 -8.63 40.94 57.03
C MET A 1 -7.93 39.98 56.08
N PRO A 2 -8.64 39.41 55.10
CA PRO A 2 -8.95 37.99 55.04
C PRO A 2 -7.77 37.12 54.61
N LYS A 3 -7.61 35.98 55.30
CA LYS A 3 -6.99 34.79 54.72
C LYS A 3 -7.91 34.35 53.58
N GLU A 4 -7.51 34.62 52.34
CA GLU A 4 -8.09 33.93 51.19
C GLU A 4 -7.80 32.44 51.37
N LYS A 5 -8.82 31.70 51.82
CA LYS A 5 -8.88 30.26 51.65
C LYS A 5 -8.88 30.01 50.14
N TYR A 6 -7.71 29.80 49.58
CA TYR A 6 -7.60 28.96 48.40
C TYR A 6 -8.03 27.56 48.86
N ASP A 7 -9.29 27.21 48.60
CA ASP A 7 -9.65 25.80 48.57
C ASP A 7 -8.71 25.14 47.55
N PRO A 8 -8.07 24.02 47.90
CA PRO A 8 -7.15 23.37 46.97
C PRO A 8 -7.94 22.99 45.71
N PRO A 9 -7.39 23.21 44.50
CA PRO A 9 -8.01 22.66 43.31
C PRO A 9 -8.03 21.14 43.48
N ASP A 10 -9.09 20.52 43.01
CA ASP A 10 -9.38 19.08 43.05
C ASP A 10 -8.14 18.20 43.35
N PRO A 11 -8.12 17.40 44.44
CA PRO A 11 -6.99 16.54 44.80
C PRO A 11 -6.63 15.50 43.73
N ARG A 12 -7.39 15.42 42.63
CA ARG A 12 -7.11 14.57 41.45
C ARG A 12 -6.10 15.15 40.47
N ARG A 13 -5.62 16.40 40.58
CA ARG A 13 -4.59 16.96 39.67
C ARG A 13 -3.54 17.83 40.38
N CYS A 14 -2.31 17.32 40.47
CA CYS A 14 -1.14 18.11 40.86
C CYS A 14 -0.69 18.99 39.68
N TYR A 15 -0.78 20.31 39.82
CA TYR A 15 -0.19 21.24 38.85
C TYR A 15 1.22 21.62 39.30
N SER A 16 2.19 21.50 38.39
CA SER A 16 3.53 22.07 38.54
C SER A 16 3.53 23.47 37.92
N ILE A 17 3.76 24.50 38.75
CA ILE A 17 3.98 25.85 38.26
C ILE A 17 5.45 25.94 37.81
N MET A 18 5.69 26.27 36.54
CA MET A 18 7.03 26.44 35.99
C MET A 18 7.78 27.53 36.76
N SER A 19 8.98 27.23 37.27
CA SER A 19 9.79 28.21 38.00
C SER A 19 10.38 29.26 37.06
N ALA A 20 10.79 30.40 37.62
CA ALA A 20 11.46 31.46 36.87
C ALA A 20 12.79 30.99 36.24
N GLU A 21 13.47 30.04 36.91
CA GLU A 21 14.71 29.42 36.43
C GLU A 21 14.45 28.49 35.23
N ASP A 22 13.36 27.71 35.26
CA ASP A 22 12.95 26.87 34.13
C ASP A 22 12.59 27.70 32.90
N ALA A 23 11.89 28.83 33.10
CA ALA A 23 11.59 29.78 32.03
C ALA A 23 12.87 30.43 31.45
N ALA A 24 13.81 30.81 32.32
CA ALA A 24 15.10 31.39 31.91
C ALA A 24 16.00 30.37 31.18
N ALA A 25 15.87 29.08 31.49
CA ALA A 25 16.54 27.97 30.79
C ALA A 25 15.89 27.60 29.44
N GLY A 26 14.88 28.35 28.99
CA GLY A 26 14.21 28.13 27.71
C GLY A 26 13.21 26.96 27.71
N LYS A 27 12.86 26.40 28.88
CA LYS A 27 11.79 25.40 28.95
C LYS A 27 10.46 26.08 28.59
N ARG A 28 9.69 25.42 27.72
CA ARG A 28 8.33 25.87 27.37
C ARG A 28 7.33 25.05 28.17
N SER A 29 6.40 25.71 28.85
CA SER A 29 5.24 25.03 29.43
C SER A 29 4.40 24.46 28.29
N TYR A 30 4.19 23.15 28.29
CA TYR A 30 3.27 22.47 27.38
C TYR A 30 2.02 22.09 28.17
N TRP A 31 0.99 22.92 28.07
CA TRP A 31 -0.32 22.64 28.65
C TRP A 31 -1.17 21.95 27.57
N ALA A 32 -1.34 20.64 27.70
CA ALA A 32 -2.13 19.84 26.75
C ALA A 32 -3.62 19.82 27.11
N GLU A 33 -3.97 20.35 28.28
CA GLU A 33 -5.30 20.21 28.86
C GLU A 33 -5.86 21.57 29.26
N LEU A 34 -7.14 21.78 29.00
CA LEU A 34 -7.84 23.00 29.37
C LEU A 34 -9.15 22.67 30.08
N GLU A 35 -9.36 23.30 31.22
CA GLU A 35 -10.63 23.27 31.95
C GLU A 35 -11.29 24.65 31.91
N ILE A 36 -12.59 24.66 31.59
CA ILE A 36 -13.42 25.85 31.57
C ILE A 36 -14.61 25.59 32.49
N SER A 37 -14.71 26.34 33.58
CA SER A 37 -15.80 26.26 34.54
C SER A 37 -16.38 27.65 34.83
N GLY A 38 -17.49 27.71 35.57
CA GLY A 38 -18.10 28.99 35.98
C GLY A 38 -19.35 29.39 35.21
N ARG A 39 -20.23 28.42 34.88
CA ARG A 39 -21.57 28.68 34.29
C ARG A 39 -21.54 29.29 32.89
N VAL A 40 -20.48 29.01 32.12
CA VAL A 40 -20.23 29.53 30.78
C VAL A 40 -21.38 29.20 29.83
N ARG A 41 -21.82 30.18 29.02
CA ARG A 41 -22.91 30.03 28.03
C ARG A 41 -22.43 29.99 26.58
N SER A 42 -21.22 30.48 26.33
CA SER A 42 -20.62 30.59 25.00
C SER A 42 -19.10 30.44 25.10
N LEU A 43 -18.50 29.82 24.08
CA LEU A 43 -17.06 29.66 23.96
C LEU A 43 -16.52 30.66 22.93
N SER A 44 -15.36 31.26 23.20
CA SER A 44 -14.67 32.15 22.25
C SER A 44 -14.13 31.36 21.07
N SER A 45 -14.15 31.94 19.87
CA SER A 45 -13.56 31.32 18.67
C SER A 45 -12.05 31.12 18.79
N SER A 46 -11.37 31.90 19.64
CA SER A 46 -9.94 31.73 19.93
C SER A 46 -9.60 30.41 20.63
N LEU A 47 -10.57 29.72 21.22
CA LEU A 47 -10.36 28.38 21.79
C LEU A 47 -9.94 27.38 20.70
N TRP A 48 -10.47 27.54 19.49
CA TRP A 48 -10.27 26.60 18.38
C TRP A 48 -8.91 26.74 17.70
N SER A 49 -8.11 27.75 18.05
CA SER A 49 -6.72 27.86 17.62
C SER A 49 -5.73 27.10 18.53
N LEU A 50 -6.21 26.51 19.63
CA LEU A 50 -5.38 25.76 20.58
C LEU A 50 -5.18 24.31 20.12
N THR A 51 -4.63 24.13 18.92
CA THR A 51 -4.52 22.84 18.22
C THR A 51 -3.68 21.78 18.94
N HIS A 52 -2.88 22.18 19.93
CA HIS A 52 -2.06 21.31 20.77
C HIS A 52 -2.83 20.64 21.91
N LEU A 53 -4.09 21.02 22.16
CA LEU A 53 -4.92 20.42 23.20
C LEU A 53 -5.22 18.95 22.91
N THR A 54 -5.02 18.11 23.92
CA THR A 54 -5.38 16.69 23.95
C THR A 54 -6.56 16.40 24.87
N ALA A 55 -6.82 17.26 25.86
CA ALA A 55 -8.00 17.16 26.73
C ALA A 55 -8.71 18.51 26.93
N LEU A 56 -10.04 18.50 26.84
CA LEU A 56 -10.88 19.68 27.03
C LEU A 56 -12.04 19.35 27.98
N HIS A 57 -12.02 19.99 29.14
CA HIS A 57 -13.01 19.84 30.22
C HIS A 57 -13.91 21.07 30.25
N ILE A 58 -15.17 20.91 29.83
CA ILE A 58 -16.18 21.99 29.83
C ILE A 58 -17.48 21.50 30.49
N ASN A 59 -17.39 20.51 31.38
CA ASN A 59 -18.52 20.03 32.15
C ASN A 59 -19.06 21.09 33.12
N ASP A 60 -20.30 20.92 33.56
CA ASP A 60 -20.95 21.76 34.59
C ASP A 60 -21.04 23.25 34.22
N ASN A 61 -21.39 23.50 32.95
CA ASN A 61 -21.61 24.83 32.39
C ASN A 61 -23.07 25.00 31.89
N ASN A 62 -23.34 26.11 31.20
CA ASN A 62 -24.66 26.43 30.65
C ASN A 62 -24.63 26.46 29.11
N LEU A 63 -23.76 25.70 28.46
CA LEU A 63 -23.68 25.67 27.01
C LEU A 63 -24.98 25.11 26.42
N SER A 64 -25.65 25.88 25.58
CA SER A 64 -26.85 25.44 24.86
C SER A 64 -26.55 24.84 23.50
N ARG A 65 -25.36 25.12 22.95
CA ARG A 65 -24.85 24.64 21.67
C ARG A 65 -23.35 24.42 21.73
N LEU A 66 -22.86 23.48 20.94
CA LEU A 66 -21.45 23.30 20.65
C LEU A 66 -21.19 23.77 19.21
N PRO A 67 -20.25 24.70 18.99
CA PRO A 67 -19.98 25.21 17.64
C PRO A 67 -19.20 24.17 16.80
N PRO A 68 -19.42 24.11 15.47
CA PRO A 68 -18.76 23.14 14.59
C PRO A 68 -17.23 23.29 14.54
N GLU A 69 -16.70 24.47 14.85
CA GLU A 69 -15.27 24.77 14.89
C GLU A 69 -14.49 23.98 15.94
N ILE A 70 -15.15 23.26 16.87
CA ILE A 70 -14.46 22.32 17.76
C ILE A 70 -13.65 21.26 16.99
N SER A 71 -14.09 20.93 15.77
CA SER A 71 -13.39 20.01 14.86
C SER A 71 -11.98 20.48 14.47
N LYS A 72 -11.63 21.76 14.70
CA LYS A 72 -10.29 22.32 14.46
C LYS A 72 -9.27 21.94 15.53
N LEU A 73 -9.63 21.12 16.52
CA LEU A 73 -8.73 20.57 17.53
C LEU A 73 -8.34 19.12 17.14
N PRO A 74 -7.37 18.93 16.23
CA PRO A 74 -7.11 17.63 15.58
C PRO A 74 -6.56 16.57 16.53
N HIS A 75 -5.97 16.98 17.65
CA HIS A 75 -5.30 16.09 18.61
C HIS A 75 -6.14 15.79 19.86
N LEU A 76 -7.38 16.27 19.91
CA LEU A 76 -8.22 16.11 21.08
C LEU A 76 -8.60 14.63 21.25
N ALA A 77 -8.16 14.04 22.36
CA ALA A 77 -8.43 12.65 22.72
C ALA A 77 -9.53 12.54 23.79
N TYR A 78 -9.68 13.58 24.62
CA TYR A 78 -10.66 13.63 25.69
C TYR A 78 -11.51 14.90 25.60
N LEU A 79 -12.83 14.75 25.54
CA LEU A 79 -13.78 15.85 25.53
C LEU A 79 -14.91 15.60 26.52
N ASN A 80 -14.99 16.41 27.58
CA ASN A 80 -16.08 16.36 28.55
C ASN A 80 -16.99 17.58 28.45
N LEU A 81 -18.22 17.33 28.04
CA LEU A 81 -19.32 18.28 27.89
C LEU A 81 -20.51 17.92 28.80
N SER A 82 -20.30 17.05 29.79
CA SER A 82 -21.37 16.59 30.68
C SER A 82 -21.98 17.75 31.49
N SER A 83 -23.24 17.61 31.91
CA SER A 83 -23.94 18.60 32.73
C SER A 83 -23.99 19.99 32.07
N ASN A 84 -24.35 20.03 30.79
CA ASN A 84 -24.62 21.27 30.04
C ASN A 84 -26.11 21.29 29.60
N LYS A 85 -26.46 22.17 28.65
CA LYS A 85 -27.83 22.33 28.11
C LYS A 85 -27.86 22.04 26.61
N LEU A 86 -26.95 21.21 26.11
CA LEU A 86 -26.84 20.89 24.69
C LEU A 86 -28.08 20.16 24.21
N ARG A 87 -28.70 20.65 23.12
CA ARG A 87 -29.88 20.03 22.49
C ARG A 87 -29.55 19.20 21.26
N SER A 88 -28.42 19.51 20.65
CA SER A 88 -27.85 18.83 19.48
C SER A 88 -26.33 18.93 19.51
N LEU A 89 -25.68 18.13 18.67
CA LEU A 89 -24.24 18.18 18.40
C LEU A 89 -24.02 18.57 16.93
N PRO A 90 -22.94 19.29 16.62
CA PRO A 90 -22.53 19.53 15.23
C PRO A 90 -22.10 18.22 14.56
N ALA A 91 -22.38 18.08 13.26
CA ALA A 91 -21.97 16.92 12.45
C ALA A 91 -20.44 16.80 12.37
N GLU A 92 -19.75 17.94 12.39
CA GLU A 92 -18.30 18.09 12.35
C GLU A 92 -17.59 17.42 13.54
N LEU A 93 -18.32 17.10 14.61
CA LEU A 93 -17.77 16.29 15.71
C LEU A 93 -17.31 14.91 15.22
N GLY A 94 -17.92 14.38 14.15
CA GLY A 94 -17.50 13.14 13.49
C GLY A 94 -16.12 13.20 12.83
N ASN A 95 -15.59 14.40 12.57
CA ASN A 95 -14.25 14.56 11.96
C ASN A 95 -13.12 14.47 13.01
N MET A 96 -13.45 14.47 14.31
CA MET A 96 -12.48 14.45 15.41
C MET A 96 -12.02 13.02 15.73
N VAL A 97 -11.48 12.31 14.75
CA VAL A 97 -11.19 10.87 14.82
C VAL A 97 -10.12 10.45 15.83
N SER A 98 -9.39 11.40 16.42
CA SER A 98 -8.48 11.16 17.55
C SER A 98 -9.18 11.03 18.91
N LEU A 99 -10.48 11.34 18.99
CA LEU A 99 -11.26 11.22 20.22
C LEU A 99 -11.32 9.76 20.70
N ARG A 100 -10.96 9.57 21.97
CA ARG A 100 -11.06 8.29 22.71
C ARG A 100 -12.16 8.34 23.74
N GLU A 101 -12.41 9.51 24.33
CA GLU A 101 -13.46 9.72 25.31
C GLU A 101 -14.28 10.96 24.98
N LEU A 102 -15.59 10.76 24.86
CA LEU A 102 -16.58 11.81 24.63
C LEU A 102 -17.69 11.69 25.67
N LEU A 103 -17.70 12.59 26.65
CA LEU A 103 -18.66 12.58 27.74
C LEU A 103 -19.71 13.66 27.54
N LEU A 104 -20.96 13.23 27.37
CA LEU A 104 -22.12 14.08 27.06
C LEU A 104 -23.26 13.89 28.07
N ASN A 105 -22.98 13.29 29.24
CA ASN A 105 -24.00 12.94 30.23
C ASN A 105 -24.78 14.18 30.69
N ASN A 106 -26.04 14.01 31.07
CA ASN A 106 -26.90 15.06 31.63
C ASN A 106 -26.97 16.32 30.74
N ASN A 107 -27.29 16.11 29.46
CA ASN A 107 -27.62 17.17 28.52
C ASN A 107 -29.09 17.03 28.07
N LEU A 108 -29.50 17.76 27.03
CA LEU A 108 -30.86 17.74 26.47
C LEU A 108 -30.88 17.15 25.05
N LEU A 109 -29.94 16.25 24.74
CA LEU A 109 -29.80 15.63 23.43
C LEU A 109 -30.99 14.70 23.16
N ARG A 110 -31.74 14.98 22.09
CA ARG A 110 -32.84 14.13 21.60
C ARG A 110 -32.43 13.24 20.43
N VAL A 111 -31.46 13.71 19.66
CA VAL A 111 -30.90 13.03 18.49
C VAL A 111 -29.38 13.19 18.53
N LEU A 112 -28.69 12.25 17.90
CA LEU A 112 -27.25 12.28 17.69
C LEU A 112 -26.99 12.34 16.17
N PRO A 113 -26.02 13.16 15.71
CA PRO A 113 -25.61 13.15 14.31
C PRO A 113 -24.99 11.80 13.95
N TYR A 114 -25.33 11.24 12.77
CA TYR A 114 -24.83 9.94 12.33
C TYR A 114 -23.32 9.99 12.02
N GLU A 115 -22.78 11.20 11.80
CA GLU A 115 -21.36 11.46 11.62
C GLU A 115 -20.52 11.02 12.83
N LEU A 116 -21.10 10.90 14.03
CA LEU A 116 -20.40 10.29 15.17
C LEU A 116 -19.90 8.89 14.87
N GLY A 117 -20.56 8.15 13.98
CA GLY A 117 -20.10 6.83 13.54
C GLY A 117 -18.69 6.82 12.94
N ARG A 118 -18.19 7.97 12.47
CA ARG A 118 -16.80 8.13 11.99
C ARG A 118 -15.76 8.11 13.11
N LEU A 119 -16.16 8.21 14.38
CA LEU A 119 -15.25 8.17 15.54
C LEU A 119 -14.85 6.74 15.90
N PHE A 120 -14.23 6.02 14.96
CA PHE A 120 -13.89 4.60 15.10
C PHE A 120 -12.83 4.30 16.17
N GLN A 121 -12.12 5.32 16.68
CA GLN A 121 -11.18 5.21 17.80
C GLN A 121 -11.83 5.48 19.17
N LEU A 122 -13.10 5.88 19.21
CA LEU A 122 -13.80 6.23 20.44
C LEU A 122 -14.05 4.98 21.30
N GLN A 123 -13.56 5.03 22.54
CA GLN A 123 -13.65 3.94 23.50
C GLN A 123 -14.81 4.17 24.47
N THR A 124 -14.96 5.41 24.93
CA THR A 124 -15.97 5.80 25.90
C THR A 124 -16.86 6.90 25.32
N LEU A 125 -18.15 6.59 25.18
CA LEU A 125 -19.18 7.56 24.87
C LEU A 125 -20.14 7.64 26.06
N GLY A 126 -20.25 8.80 26.72
CA GLY A 126 -21.14 8.99 27.87
C GLY A 126 -22.44 9.68 27.48
N LEU A 127 -23.57 8.98 27.49
CA LEU A 127 -24.87 9.53 27.06
C LEU A 127 -25.95 9.57 28.13
N LYS A 128 -25.66 9.11 29.36
CA LYS A 128 -26.65 8.97 30.43
C LYS A 128 -27.31 10.30 30.76
N GLY A 129 -28.61 10.31 31.02
CA GLY A 129 -29.34 11.52 31.42
C GLY A 129 -29.70 12.45 30.26
N ASN A 130 -29.64 11.97 29.01
CA ASN A 130 -30.18 12.66 27.84
C ASN A 130 -31.55 12.09 27.43
N PRO A 131 -32.48 12.92 26.92
CA PRO A 131 -33.79 12.49 26.42
C PRO A 131 -33.70 11.88 24.99
N LEU A 132 -32.81 10.91 24.80
CA LEU A 132 -32.63 10.18 23.53
C LEU A 132 -33.79 9.21 23.28
N SER A 133 -34.01 8.83 22.02
CA SER A 133 -34.99 7.81 21.65
C SER A 133 -34.67 6.46 22.28
N GLN A 134 -35.71 5.66 22.54
CA GLN A 134 -35.56 4.36 23.18
C GLN A 134 -34.69 3.40 22.35
N ASP A 135 -34.78 3.46 21.02
CA ASP A 135 -33.97 2.60 20.13
C ASP A 135 -32.46 2.85 20.29
N ILE A 136 -32.05 4.11 20.38
CA ILE A 136 -30.64 4.49 20.59
C ILE A 136 -30.19 4.06 21.99
N LEU A 137 -31.04 4.25 23.00
CA LEU A 137 -30.74 3.86 24.38
C LEU A 137 -30.62 2.33 24.51
N ASN A 138 -31.48 1.56 23.84
CA ASN A 138 -31.41 0.10 23.84
C ASN A 138 -30.07 -0.36 23.26
N LEU A 139 -29.68 0.16 22.08
CA LEU A 139 -28.41 -0.20 21.43
C LEU A 139 -27.20 0.18 22.30
N TYR A 140 -27.26 1.34 22.96
CA TYR A 140 -26.20 1.82 23.85
C TYR A 140 -26.09 1.05 25.17
N GLN A 141 -27.18 0.43 25.65
CA GLN A 141 -27.21 -0.35 26.89
C GLN A 141 -26.70 -1.79 26.71
N GLU A 142 -26.54 -2.25 25.48
CA GLU A 142 -25.95 -3.56 25.20
C GLU A 142 -24.46 -3.63 25.59
N PRO A 143 -23.89 -4.83 25.77
CA PRO A 143 -22.44 -5.00 25.90
C PRO A 143 -21.72 -4.40 24.69
N ASP A 144 -20.68 -3.61 24.94
CA ASP A 144 -19.97 -2.83 23.91
C ASP A 144 -20.88 -1.80 23.19
N GLY A 145 -21.89 -1.28 23.88
CA GLY A 145 -22.91 -0.38 23.34
C GLY A 145 -22.36 0.90 22.69
N THR A 146 -21.22 1.43 23.14
CA THR A 146 -20.50 2.51 22.45
C THR A 146 -20.19 2.10 21.00
N ARG A 147 -19.48 0.98 20.81
CA ARG A 147 -19.08 0.54 19.47
C ARG A 147 -20.28 0.14 18.62
N LYS A 148 -21.26 -0.55 19.19
CA LYS A 148 -22.49 -0.93 18.46
C LYS A 148 -23.23 0.30 17.95
N LEU A 149 -23.38 1.32 18.79
CA LEU A 149 -24.03 2.56 18.40
C LEU A 149 -23.27 3.30 17.30
N LEU A 150 -21.94 3.42 17.42
CA LEU A 150 -21.11 4.06 16.40
C LEU A 150 -21.15 3.30 15.07
N ASN A 151 -21.11 1.96 15.12
CA ASN A 151 -21.23 1.12 13.93
C ASN A 151 -22.59 1.30 13.25
N TYR A 152 -23.68 1.29 14.02
CA TYR A 152 -25.01 1.56 13.51
C TYR A 152 -25.10 2.94 12.84
N MET A 153 -24.55 3.98 13.48
CA MET A 153 -24.51 5.32 12.92
C MET A 153 -23.69 5.39 11.63
N LEU A 154 -22.52 4.76 11.59
CA LEU A 154 -21.68 4.75 10.38
C LEU A 154 -22.36 4.00 9.23
N ASP A 155 -23.00 2.87 9.51
CA ASP A 155 -23.63 2.03 8.49
C ASP A 155 -24.90 2.67 7.91
N ASN A 156 -25.53 3.59 8.65
CA ASN A 156 -26.70 4.36 8.22
C ASN A 156 -26.38 5.82 7.87
N LEU A 157 -25.10 6.20 7.86
CA LEU A 157 -24.68 7.54 7.45
C LEU A 157 -24.98 7.71 5.95
N ALA A 158 -25.72 8.77 5.61
CA ALA A 158 -26.04 9.06 4.23
C ALA A 158 -24.76 9.27 3.41
N VAL A 159 -24.61 8.49 2.35
CA VAL A 159 -23.53 8.67 1.38
C VAL A 159 -24.05 9.58 0.29
N HIS A 160 -23.45 10.76 0.18
CA HIS A 160 -23.79 11.67 -0.91
C HIS A 160 -23.28 11.08 -2.24
N PRO A 161 -24.13 11.05 -3.28
CA PRO A 161 -23.77 10.55 -4.60
C PRO A 161 -22.97 11.61 -5.37
N GLU A 162 -21.91 12.15 -4.76
CA GLU A 162 -20.94 12.91 -5.52
C GLU A 162 -20.25 11.96 -6.50
N GLN A 163 -20.23 12.33 -7.77
CA GLN A 163 -19.57 11.54 -8.80
C GLN A 163 -18.07 11.49 -8.47
N LEU A 164 -17.54 10.28 -8.28
CA LEU A 164 -16.11 10.06 -8.16
C LEU A 164 -15.42 10.70 -9.38
N PRO A 165 -14.53 11.69 -9.20
CA PRO A 165 -13.90 12.35 -10.33
C PRO A 165 -13.03 11.36 -11.09
N GLN A 166 -13.06 11.45 -12.42
CA GLN A 166 -12.17 10.65 -13.26
C GLN A 166 -10.72 11.04 -13.02
N ARG A 167 -9.85 10.04 -12.90
CA ARG A 167 -8.42 10.24 -12.73
C ARG A 167 -7.81 10.78 -14.04
N PRO A 168 -6.94 11.80 -13.99
CA PRO A 168 -6.37 12.39 -15.19
C PRO A 168 -5.32 11.49 -15.82
N TRP A 169 -5.27 11.44 -17.15
CA TRP A 169 -4.13 10.84 -17.86
C TRP A 169 -2.97 11.83 -17.95
N ILE A 170 -1.76 11.39 -17.62
CA ILE A 170 -0.54 12.21 -17.66
C ILE A 170 0.35 11.68 -18.78
N THR A 171 0.50 12.47 -19.85
CA THR A 171 1.44 12.18 -20.93
C THR A 171 2.87 12.56 -20.50
N LEU A 172 3.79 11.61 -20.53
CA LEU A 172 5.20 11.79 -20.16
C LEU A 172 6.10 11.92 -21.39
N LYS A 173 5.77 11.24 -22.49
CA LYS A 173 6.52 11.27 -23.73
C LYS A 173 5.59 11.06 -24.92
N GLU A 174 5.75 11.88 -25.95
CA GLU A 174 5.09 11.66 -27.22
C GLU A 174 5.64 10.43 -27.94
N ARG A 175 4.75 9.73 -28.65
CA ARG A 175 5.11 8.54 -29.42
C ARG A 175 5.96 8.92 -30.62
N ASP A 176 7.09 8.23 -30.81
CA ASP A 176 7.88 8.37 -32.03
C ASP A 176 7.28 7.51 -33.15
N GLN A 177 6.57 8.15 -34.08
CA GLN A 177 5.93 7.47 -35.21
C GLN A 177 6.92 7.00 -36.29
N SER A 178 8.19 7.42 -36.20
CA SER A 178 9.22 7.04 -37.17
C SER A 178 9.81 5.65 -36.91
N VAL A 179 9.63 5.11 -35.70
CA VAL A 179 10.15 3.80 -35.29
C VAL A 179 8.97 2.81 -35.18
N PRO A 180 9.09 1.60 -35.75
CA PRO A 180 8.05 0.60 -35.61
C PRO A 180 8.05 0.03 -34.19
N THR A 181 7.29 0.64 -33.30
CA THR A 181 7.14 0.25 -31.90
C THR A 181 5.78 -0.37 -31.64
N ALA A 182 5.73 -1.28 -30.67
CA ALA A 182 4.48 -1.81 -30.13
C ALA A 182 4.06 -1.03 -28.89
N VAL A 183 2.78 -0.64 -28.80
CA VAL A 183 2.25 0.11 -27.66
C VAL A 183 1.17 -0.70 -26.95
N PHE A 184 1.31 -0.82 -25.64
CA PHE A 184 0.35 -1.52 -24.79
C PHE A 184 0.28 -0.87 -23.41
N THR A 185 -0.76 -1.23 -22.66
CA THR A 185 -1.01 -0.71 -21.31
C THR A 185 -0.89 -1.81 -20.26
N VAL A 186 -0.37 -1.44 -19.08
CA VAL A 186 -0.15 -2.33 -17.95
C VAL A 186 -0.81 -1.74 -16.71
N MET A 187 -1.70 -2.53 -16.08
CA MET A 187 -2.31 -2.22 -14.80
C MET A 187 -1.64 -3.01 -13.66
N CYS A 188 -1.44 -2.39 -12.51
CA CYS A 188 -1.05 -3.03 -11.25
C CYS A 188 -2.02 -2.60 -10.15
N TYR A 189 -2.65 -3.55 -9.46
CA TYR A 189 -3.68 -3.22 -8.47
C TYR A 189 -3.85 -4.29 -7.39
N ASN A 190 -3.62 -3.90 -6.14
CA ASN A 190 -4.02 -4.68 -4.97
C ASN A 190 -5.51 -4.42 -4.69
N VAL A 191 -6.34 -5.47 -4.76
CA VAL A 191 -7.80 -5.35 -4.70
C VAL A 191 -8.38 -5.43 -3.28
N LEU A 192 -7.54 -5.64 -2.26
CA LEU A 192 -7.92 -5.91 -0.88
C LEU A 192 -8.87 -7.11 -0.75
N CYS A 193 -8.35 -8.27 -0.35
CA CYS A 193 -9.17 -9.47 -0.21
C CYS A 193 -10.20 -9.37 0.93
N GLU A 194 -11.28 -10.17 0.85
CA GLU A 194 -12.36 -10.13 1.85
C GLU A 194 -11.84 -10.44 3.25
N LYS A 195 -10.91 -11.38 3.35
CA LYS A 195 -10.28 -11.76 4.63
C LYS A 195 -9.63 -10.60 5.37
N TYR A 196 -9.09 -9.59 4.67
CA TYR A 196 -8.41 -8.46 5.29
C TYR A 196 -9.31 -7.22 5.43
N ALA A 197 -10.40 -7.11 4.67
CA ALA A 197 -11.38 -6.03 4.70
C ALA A 197 -12.27 -6.03 5.98
N THR A 198 -11.64 -5.87 7.15
CA THR A 198 -12.29 -5.98 8.46
C THR A 198 -12.51 -4.63 9.12
N ARG A 199 -13.50 -4.52 10.02
CA ARG A 199 -13.74 -3.30 10.81
C ARG A 199 -12.61 -2.98 11.80
N GLN A 200 -11.78 -3.97 12.14
CA GLN A 200 -10.61 -3.74 12.99
C GLN A 200 -9.55 -2.90 12.26
N LEU A 201 -9.35 -3.13 10.96
CA LEU A 201 -8.39 -2.39 10.14
C LEU A 201 -9.01 -1.13 9.52
N TYR A 202 -10.28 -1.22 9.09
CA TYR A 202 -10.98 -0.18 8.34
C TYR A 202 -12.21 0.32 9.11
N GLY A 203 -12.05 0.62 10.40
CA GLY A 203 -13.16 1.02 11.27
C GLY A 203 -13.91 2.29 10.84
N TYR A 204 -13.28 3.12 10.00
CA TYR A 204 -13.86 4.30 9.36
C TYR A 204 -14.76 3.99 8.15
N CYS A 205 -14.79 2.74 7.66
CA CYS A 205 -15.58 2.35 6.51
C CYS A 205 -16.85 1.59 6.94
N PRO A 206 -18.05 1.96 6.44
CA PRO A 206 -19.29 1.24 6.70
C PRO A 206 -19.20 -0.26 6.38
N SER A 207 -19.85 -1.10 7.18
CA SER A 207 -19.78 -2.56 7.04
C SER A 207 -20.30 -3.04 5.69
N TRP A 208 -21.36 -2.42 5.18
CA TRP A 208 -21.91 -2.74 3.86
C TRP A 208 -20.93 -2.37 2.73
N ALA A 209 -20.17 -1.28 2.88
CA ALA A 209 -19.17 -0.84 1.93
C ALA A 209 -17.88 -1.71 1.99
N LEU A 210 -17.58 -2.32 3.13
CA LEU A 210 -16.48 -3.28 3.27
C LEU A 210 -16.83 -4.66 2.70
N SER A 211 -18.11 -5.03 2.67
CA SER A 211 -18.55 -6.35 2.23
C SER A 211 -18.07 -6.66 0.81
N TRP A 212 -17.59 -7.89 0.58
CA TRP A 212 -17.12 -8.30 -0.74
C TRP A 212 -18.20 -8.13 -1.81
N SER A 213 -19.44 -8.47 -1.47
CA SER A 213 -20.60 -8.35 -2.37
C SER A 213 -20.80 -6.95 -2.95
N TYR A 214 -20.41 -5.92 -2.18
CA TYR A 214 -20.42 -4.53 -2.60
C TYR A 214 -19.12 -4.15 -3.31
N ARG A 215 -17.96 -4.37 -2.69
CA ARG A 215 -16.64 -3.93 -3.22
C ARG A 215 -16.30 -4.54 -4.57
N GLN A 216 -16.67 -5.81 -4.79
CA GLN A 216 -16.37 -6.51 -6.05
C GLN A 216 -16.90 -5.75 -7.27
N LYS A 217 -18.01 -5.01 -7.15
CA LYS A 217 -18.58 -4.21 -8.23
C LYS A 217 -17.64 -3.07 -8.61
N GLY A 218 -17.25 -2.25 -7.64
CA GLY A 218 -16.31 -1.16 -7.85
C GLY A 218 -14.93 -1.65 -8.31
N ILE A 219 -14.45 -2.78 -7.78
CA ILE A 219 -13.18 -3.39 -8.21
C ILE A 219 -13.24 -3.74 -9.69
N MET A 220 -14.31 -4.41 -10.13
CA MET A 220 -14.46 -4.78 -11.53
C MET A 220 -14.71 -3.55 -12.42
N GLU A 221 -15.43 -2.53 -11.96
CA GLU A 221 -15.59 -1.25 -12.66
C GLU A 221 -14.23 -0.55 -12.87
N GLU A 222 -13.36 -0.49 -11.86
CA GLU A 222 -12.00 0.06 -11.99
C GLU A 222 -11.16 -0.73 -13.00
N ILE A 223 -11.15 -2.05 -12.90
CA ILE A 223 -10.38 -2.93 -13.80
C ILE A 223 -10.85 -2.77 -15.25
N THR A 224 -12.17 -2.79 -15.46
CA THR A 224 -12.75 -2.79 -16.81
C THR A 224 -12.71 -1.40 -17.46
N SER A 225 -12.86 -0.32 -16.69
CA SER A 225 -12.76 1.06 -17.20
C SER A 225 -11.34 1.45 -17.60
N CYS A 226 -10.30 0.86 -16.97
CA CYS A 226 -8.91 1.10 -17.35
C CYS A 226 -8.54 0.50 -18.71
N HIS A 227 -9.28 -0.50 -19.20
CA HIS A 227 -9.05 -1.19 -20.48
C HIS A 227 -7.60 -1.67 -20.72
N ALA A 228 -6.86 -1.97 -19.66
CA ALA A 228 -5.44 -2.30 -19.72
C ALA A 228 -5.16 -3.57 -20.53
N ASP A 229 -4.09 -3.62 -21.32
CA ASP A 229 -3.79 -4.80 -22.13
C ASP A 229 -3.21 -5.95 -21.31
N ILE A 230 -2.52 -5.62 -20.21
CA ILE A 230 -1.98 -6.53 -19.22
C ILE A 230 -2.42 -6.04 -17.85
N ILE A 231 -2.94 -6.93 -17.00
CA ILE A 231 -3.45 -6.60 -15.65
C ILE A 231 -2.76 -7.51 -14.63
N SER A 232 -2.04 -6.93 -13.69
CA SER A 232 -1.45 -7.62 -12.54
C SER A 232 -2.23 -7.28 -11.28
N LEU A 233 -2.83 -8.29 -10.65
CA LEU A 233 -3.61 -8.13 -9.42
C LEU A 233 -2.93 -8.83 -8.24
N GLN A 234 -2.95 -8.18 -7.09
CA GLN A 234 -2.57 -8.77 -5.80
C GLN A 234 -3.82 -8.91 -4.92
N GLU A 235 -3.73 -9.78 -3.91
CA GLU A 235 -4.86 -10.09 -3.00
C GLU A 235 -6.10 -10.67 -3.70
N VAL A 236 -5.88 -11.45 -4.75
CA VAL A 236 -6.97 -12.17 -5.43
C VAL A 236 -7.26 -13.46 -4.67
N GLU A 237 -8.45 -13.61 -4.08
CA GLU A 237 -8.86 -14.87 -3.45
C GLU A 237 -9.05 -16.00 -4.48
N THR A 238 -8.69 -17.22 -4.08
CA THR A 238 -8.69 -18.40 -4.98
C THR A 238 -10.05 -18.63 -5.64
N GLU A 239 -11.14 -18.62 -4.88
CA GLU A 239 -12.47 -18.83 -5.46
C GLU A 239 -12.87 -17.67 -6.39
N GLN A 240 -12.62 -16.43 -5.96
CA GLN A 240 -12.97 -15.22 -6.71
C GLN A 240 -12.22 -15.12 -8.04
N TYR A 241 -10.97 -15.61 -8.11
CA TYR A 241 -10.25 -15.70 -9.37
C TYR A 241 -11.06 -16.45 -10.43
N TYR A 242 -11.59 -17.63 -10.08
CA TYR A 242 -12.29 -18.48 -11.04
C TYR A 242 -13.73 -18.05 -11.28
N THR A 243 -14.44 -17.56 -10.25
CA THR A 243 -15.88 -17.28 -10.34
C THR A 243 -16.21 -15.85 -10.74
N LEU A 244 -15.29 -14.89 -10.52
CA LEU A 244 -15.50 -13.48 -10.82
C LEU A 244 -14.50 -12.96 -11.84
N PHE A 245 -13.21 -12.93 -11.49
CA PHE A 245 -12.21 -12.20 -12.27
C PHE A 245 -11.97 -12.85 -13.64
N LEU A 246 -11.64 -14.15 -13.67
CA LEU A 246 -11.36 -14.86 -14.92
C LEU A 246 -12.59 -14.97 -15.80
N ASP A 247 -13.76 -15.28 -15.22
CA ASP A 247 -15.02 -15.41 -15.97
C ASP A 247 -15.39 -14.08 -16.65
N THR A 248 -15.39 -12.98 -15.90
CA THR A 248 -15.72 -11.65 -16.42
C THR A 248 -14.70 -11.17 -17.46
N LEU A 249 -13.40 -11.33 -17.18
CA LEU A 249 -12.34 -10.85 -18.08
C LEU A 249 -12.21 -11.71 -19.35
N LYS A 250 -12.54 -13.02 -19.29
CA LYS A 250 -12.66 -13.84 -20.51
C LYS A 250 -13.71 -13.31 -21.46
N GLY A 251 -14.84 -12.84 -20.94
CA GLY A 251 -15.87 -12.15 -21.72
C GLY A 251 -15.36 -10.89 -22.43
N GLN A 252 -14.24 -10.31 -21.99
CA GLN A 252 -13.59 -9.13 -22.57
C GLN A 252 -12.31 -9.46 -23.36
N GLY A 253 -12.07 -10.74 -23.67
CA GLY A 253 -10.95 -11.17 -24.51
C GLY A 253 -9.61 -11.32 -23.77
N TYR A 254 -9.65 -11.49 -22.45
CA TYR A 254 -8.46 -11.83 -21.67
C TYR A 254 -8.35 -13.34 -21.45
N ASP A 255 -7.11 -13.81 -21.27
CA ASP A 255 -6.83 -15.03 -20.52
C ASP A 255 -5.99 -14.67 -19.29
N GLY A 256 -5.82 -15.62 -18.36
CA GLY A 256 -5.20 -15.33 -17.08
C GLY A 256 -4.42 -16.48 -16.47
N TYR A 257 -3.43 -16.11 -15.65
CA TYR A 257 -2.72 -17.02 -14.78
C TYR A 257 -2.80 -16.55 -13.33
N PHE A 258 -3.07 -17.47 -12.40
CA PHE A 258 -3.17 -17.19 -10.98
C PHE A 258 -2.47 -18.26 -10.16
N CYS A 259 -1.89 -17.83 -9.04
CA CYS A 259 -1.39 -18.72 -8.01
C CYS A 259 -1.73 -18.15 -6.62
N PRO A 260 -2.29 -18.96 -5.70
CA PRO A 260 -2.46 -18.57 -4.30
C PRO A 260 -1.15 -18.62 -3.53
N LYS A 261 -1.06 -17.91 -2.41
CA LYS A 261 0.08 -18.01 -1.48
C LYS A 261 0.31 -19.45 -1.02
N SER A 262 1.57 -19.79 -0.70
CA SER A 262 1.99 -21.18 -0.41
C SER A 262 1.21 -21.85 0.72
N ARG A 263 0.64 -21.08 1.66
CA ARG A 263 -0.23 -21.60 2.73
C ARG A 263 -1.45 -22.37 2.24
N ALA A 264 -1.90 -22.15 0.99
CA ALA A 264 -2.99 -22.91 0.36
C ALA A 264 -2.77 -24.44 0.41
N LYS A 265 -1.51 -24.89 0.46
CA LYS A 265 -1.13 -26.30 0.54
C LYS A 265 -1.31 -26.90 1.94
N LEU A 266 -1.38 -26.06 2.97
CA LEU A 266 -1.40 -26.48 4.39
C LEU A 266 -2.80 -26.43 5.01
N VAL A 267 -3.74 -25.76 4.36
CA VAL A 267 -5.10 -25.51 4.86
C VAL A 267 -6.12 -26.47 4.25
N SER A 268 -7.28 -26.58 4.91
CA SER A 268 -8.41 -27.37 4.44
C SER A 268 -8.99 -26.81 3.12
N GLU A 269 -9.78 -27.61 2.39
CA GLU A 269 -10.38 -27.14 1.12
C GLU A 269 -11.26 -25.89 1.26
N PRO A 270 -12.13 -25.76 2.29
CA PRO A 270 -12.93 -24.54 2.47
C PRO A 270 -12.05 -23.30 2.72
N GLU A 271 -11.01 -23.43 3.54
CA GLU A 271 -10.09 -22.32 3.83
C GLU A 271 -9.24 -21.97 2.61
N ARG A 272 -8.88 -22.96 1.78
CA ARG A 272 -8.08 -22.77 0.55
C ARG A 272 -8.76 -21.82 -0.42
N LYS A 273 -10.10 -21.85 -0.51
CA LYS A 273 -10.90 -20.96 -1.35
C LYS A 273 -10.66 -19.48 -1.04
N HIS A 274 -10.38 -19.17 0.23
CA HIS A 274 -10.15 -17.82 0.74
C HIS A 274 -8.66 -17.48 0.88
N VAL A 275 -7.75 -18.35 0.40
CA VAL A 275 -6.34 -17.99 0.31
C VAL A 275 -6.16 -17.10 -0.91
N ASP A 276 -5.66 -15.90 -0.64
CA ASP A 276 -5.31 -14.90 -1.63
C ASP A 276 -3.96 -15.17 -2.31
N GLY A 277 -3.75 -14.56 -3.47
CA GLY A 277 -2.52 -14.66 -4.26
C GLY A 277 -2.40 -13.59 -5.34
N CYS A 278 -1.58 -13.88 -6.34
CA CYS A 278 -1.29 -12.99 -7.46
C CYS A 278 -1.88 -13.53 -8.76
N ALA A 279 -2.45 -12.66 -9.59
CA ALA A 279 -2.95 -12.97 -10.91
C ALA A 279 -2.34 -12.06 -11.98
N VAL A 280 -2.13 -12.58 -13.19
CA VAL A 280 -1.78 -11.81 -14.38
C VAL A 280 -2.78 -12.15 -15.48
N PHE A 281 -3.46 -11.14 -16.02
CA PHE A 281 -4.34 -11.25 -17.18
C PHE A 281 -3.73 -10.51 -18.38
N PHE A 282 -4.00 -10.99 -19.58
CA PHE A 282 -3.50 -10.40 -20.82
C PHE A 282 -4.51 -10.57 -21.95
N LYS A 283 -4.66 -9.57 -22.82
CA LYS A 283 -5.55 -9.65 -23.98
C LYS A 283 -4.99 -10.63 -25.01
N THR A 284 -5.76 -11.66 -25.33
CA THR A 284 -5.32 -12.76 -26.23
C THR A 284 -5.14 -12.31 -27.69
N GLN A 285 -5.80 -11.21 -28.09
CA GLN A 285 -5.59 -10.60 -29.41
C GLN A 285 -4.20 -9.95 -29.56
N LYS A 286 -3.57 -9.55 -28.44
CA LYS A 286 -2.25 -8.88 -28.40
C LYS A 286 -1.12 -9.80 -27.95
N PHE A 287 -1.42 -10.79 -27.12
CA PHE A 287 -0.43 -11.63 -26.47
C PHE A 287 -0.83 -13.11 -26.46
N THR A 288 0.14 -13.98 -26.71
CA THR A 288 -0.02 -15.44 -26.58
C THR A 288 0.82 -15.94 -25.41
N LEU A 289 0.22 -16.72 -24.50
CA LEU A 289 0.94 -17.30 -23.37
C LEU A 289 1.89 -18.42 -23.83
N VAL A 290 3.17 -18.32 -23.48
CA VAL A 290 4.19 -19.33 -23.79
C VAL A 290 4.55 -20.14 -22.55
N GLN A 291 4.79 -19.47 -21.42
CA GLN A 291 5.15 -20.12 -20.15
C GLN A 291 4.53 -19.42 -18.96
N LYS A 292 4.31 -20.16 -17.88
CA LYS A 292 3.83 -19.66 -16.59
C LYS A 292 4.68 -20.22 -15.46
N HIS A 293 5.05 -19.39 -14.50
CA HIS A 293 5.96 -19.72 -13.41
C HIS A 293 5.43 -19.14 -12.09
N THR A 294 5.55 -19.89 -11.01
CA THR A 294 5.36 -19.40 -9.63
C THR A 294 6.70 -19.42 -8.92
N VAL A 295 7.01 -18.33 -8.22
CA VAL A 295 8.15 -18.22 -7.33
C VAL A 295 7.64 -18.23 -5.90
N GLU A 296 7.92 -19.32 -5.17
CA GLU A 296 7.58 -19.44 -3.75
C GLU A 296 8.79 -19.04 -2.90
N PHE A 297 8.73 -17.85 -2.30
CA PHE A 297 9.89 -17.25 -1.63
C PHE A 297 10.39 -18.08 -0.45
N ASN A 298 9.52 -18.81 0.25
CA ASN A 298 9.93 -19.73 1.32
C ASN A 298 10.79 -20.89 0.81
N GLN A 299 10.46 -21.46 -0.36
CA GLN A 299 11.23 -22.55 -0.96
C GLN A 299 12.59 -22.06 -1.46
N VAL A 300 12.61 -20.88 -2.10
CA VAL A 300 13.86 -20.26 -2.55
C VAL A 300 14.74 -19.89 -1.35
N ALA A 301 14.15 -19.35 -0.28
CA ALA A 301 14.86 -19.04 0.96
C ALA A 301 15.44 -20.30 1.61
N MET A 302 14.66 -21.39 1.68
CA MET A 302 15.10 -22.68 2.22
C MET A 302 16.25 -23.29 1.40
N ALA A 303 16.19 -23.20 0.07
CA ALA A 303 17.26 -23.69 -0.80
C ALA A 303 18.57 -22.88 -0.66
N ASN A 304 18.47 -21.62 -0.22
CA ASN A 304 19.59 -20.69 -0.11
C ASN A 304 19.94 -20.33 1.34
N SER A 305 19.45 -21.08 2.33
CA SER A 305 19.67 -20.76 3.75
C SER A 305 20.93 -21.38 4.37
N GLU A 306 21.78 -22.03 3.57
CA GLU A 306 22.99 -22.69 4.08
C GLU A 306 23.85 -21.69 4.88
N GLY A 307 24.07 -21.98 6.16
CA GLY A 307 24.84 -21.14 7.07
C GLY A 307 24.13 -19.89 7.60
N SER A 308 22.84 -19.66 7.28
CA SER A 308 22.08 -18.49 7.77
C SER A 308 20.81 -18.89 8.52
N GLU A 309 20.90 -18.92 9.85
CA GLU A 309 19.72 -19.08 10.73
C GLU A 309 18.71 -17.94 10.53
N VAL A 310 19.19 -16.75 10.20
CA VAL A 310 18.34 -15.58 9.97
C VAL A 310 17.45 -15.79 8.73
N MET A 311 17.99 -16.38 7.65
CA MET A 311 17.21 -16.75 6.47
C MET A 311 16.09 -17.75 6.83
N LEU A 312 16.40 -18.78 7.61
CA LEU A 312 15.41 -19.77 8.07
C LEU A 312 14.33 -19.16 8.96
N ASN A 313 14.72 -18.35 9.94
CA ASN A 313 13.79 -17.86 10.96
C ASN A 313 12.91 -16.71 10.44
N ARG A 314 13.48 -15.79 9.65
CA ARG A 314 12.80 -14.55 9.25
C ARG A 314 12.21 -14.60 7.84
N VAL A 315 12.92 -15.19 6.87
CA VAL A 315 12.53 -15.18 5.45
C VAL A 315 11.73 -16.42 5.06
N MET A 316 12.24 -17.63 5.37
CA MET A 316 11.61 -18.90 5.00
C MET A 316 10.23 -19.10 5.65
N THR A 317 9.98 -18.48 6.81
CA THR A 317 8.68 -18.52 7.50
C THR A 317 7.58 -17.70 6.82
N LYS A 318 7.88 -16.95 5.75
CA LYS A 318 6.90 -16.11 5.04
C LYS A 318 6.39 -16.80 3.78
N ASP A 319 5.06 -16.83 3.62
CA ASP A 319 4.35 -17.55 2.56
C ASP A 319 4.05 -16.70 1.31
N ASN A 320 4.69 -15.53 1.20
CA ASN A 320 4.61 -14.64 0.06
C ASN A 320 5.08 -15.32 -1.24
N ILE A 321 4.55 -14.88 -2.37
CA ILE A 321 4.84 -15.44 -3.68
C ILE A 321 4.98 -14.33 -4.74
N GLY A 322 5.58 -14.70 -5.88
CA GLY A 322 5.42 -14.01 -7.14
C GLY A 322 5.00 -14.97 -8.25
N VAL A 323 4.38 -14.44 -9.30
CA VAL A 323 4.05 -15.17 -10.53
C VAL A 323 4.71 -14.47 -11.71
N ALA A 324 5.05 -15.24 -12.75
CA ALA A 324 5.57 -14.69 -13.99
C ALA A 324 4.98 -15.43 -15.19
N VAL A 325 4.65 -14.68 -16.24
CA VAL A 325 4.20 -15.22 -17.52
C VAL A 325 5.10 -14.72 -18.63
N LEU A 326 5.55 -15.64 -19.47
CA LEU A 326 6.25 -15.33 -20.71
C LEU A 326 5.20 -15.24 -21.81
N LEU A 327 5.09 -14.07 -22.43
CA LEU A 327 4.12 -13.77 -23.47
C LEU A 327 4.83 -13.52 -24.80
N GLU A 328 4.31 -14.09 -25.87
CA GLU A 328 4.65 -13.70 -27.24
C GLU A 328 3.79 -12.49 -27.63
N VAL A 329 4.43 -11.42 -28.11
CA VAL A 329 3.79 -10.20 -28.57
C VAL A 329 3.35 -10.40 -30.02
N ASN A 330 2.07 -10.17 -30.31
CA ASN A 330 1.54 -10.25 -31.66
C ASN A 330 2.23 -9.21 -32.56
N LYS A 331 2.71 -9.65 -33.73
CA LYS A 331 3.40 -8.82 -34.74
C LYS A 331 2.56 -7.66 -35.23
N ASP A 332 1.23 -7.83 -35.27
CA ASP A 332 0.30 -6.78 -35.70
C ASP A 332 0.30 -5.56 -34.76
N LEU A 333 0.85 -5.70 -33.54
CA LEU A 333 0.98 -4.59 -32.60
C LEU A 333 2.09 -3.59 -33.00
N PHE A 334 3.04 -4.01 -33.84
CA PHE A 334 4.10 -3.15 -34.36
C PHE A 334 3.60 -2.38 -35.59
N SER A 335 3.53 -1.05 -35.50
CA SER A 335 3.10 -0.22 -36.63
C SER A 335 4.25 0.06 -37.61
N GLY A 336 3.97 0.05 -38.92
CA GLY A 336 4.94 0.47 -39.94
C GLY A 336 5.67 -0.70 -40.59
N GLY A 337 5.35 -0.96 -41.86
CA GLY A 337 5.78 -2.14 -42.63
C GLY A 337 7.30 -2.26 -42.83
N MET A 338 8.00 -2.79 -41.83
CA MET A 338 9.37 -3.26 -41.95
C MET A 338 9.42 -4.75 -42.36
N LYS A 339 10.40 -5.08 -43.22
CA LYS A 339 10.64 -6.42 -43.77
C LYS A 339 11.35 -7.39 -42.82
N ALA A 340 11.63 -7.03 -41.57
CA ALA A 340 12.33 -7.89 -40.62
C ALA A 340 11.95 -7.55 -39.17
N LEU A 341 10.68 -7.77 -38.80
CA LEU A 341 10.36 -7.98 -37.38
C LEU A 341 11.00 -9.29 -36.93
N PRO A 342 11.45 -9.42 -35.65
CA PRO A 342 11.83 -10.71 -35.10
C PRO A 342 10.71 -11.72 -35.38
N GLU A 343 11.08 -12.96 -35.76
CA GLU A 343 10.06 -13.99 -36.00
C GLU A 343 9.19 -14.24 -34.76
N GLN A 344 9.74 -14.00 -33.56
CA GLN A 344 9.03 -14.04 -32.28
C GLN A 344 9.58 -12.93 -31.36
N GLN A 345 8.71 -12.06 -30.85
CA GLN A 345 9.05 -11.09 -29.81
C GLN A 345 8.44 -11.54 -28.49
N MET A 346 9.27 -11.77 -27.48
CA MET A 346 8.80 -12.14 -26.14
C MET A 346 8.77 -10.95 -25.19
N ILE A 347 7.94 -11.04 -24.16
CA ILE A 347 7.95 -10.16 -22.99
C ILE A 347 7.66 -10.99 -21.74
N LEU A 348 8.45 -10.75 -20.68
CA LEU A 348 8.27 -11.39 -19.39
C LEU A 348 7.50 -10.45 -18.46
N VAL A 349 6.28 -10.83 -18.07
CA VAL A 349 5.47 -10.08 -17.13
C VAL A 349 5.52 -10.78 -15.79
N ALA A 350 5.93 -10.05 -14.76
CA ALA A 350 6.06 -10.52 -13.39
C ALA A 350 5.11 -9.76 -12.47
N ASN A 351 4.51 -10.47 -11.52
CA ASN A 351 3.64 -9.91 -10.49
C ASN A 351 3.98 -10.50 -9.12
N ALA A 352 4.21 -9.69 -8.09
CA ALA A 352 4.48 -10.17 -6.73
C ALA A 352 3.78 -9.35 -5.64
N HIS A 353 3.60 -9.98 -4.47
CA HIS A 353 3.13 -9.33 -3.25
C HIS A 353 4.08 -9.69 -2.09
N MET A 354 4.93 -8.72 -1.73
CA MET A 354 5.98 -8.88 -0.71
C MET A 354 5.41 -8.83 0.71
N HIS A 355 6.20 -9.26 1.68
CA HIS A 355 5.82 -9.22 3.09
C HIS A 355 5.47 -7.79 3.55
N TRP A 356 4.44 -7.63 4.39
CA TRP A 356 3.87 -6.31 4.70
C TRP A 356 4.54 -5.61 5.90
N ASP A 357 4.98 -6.36 6.91
CA ASP A 357 5.39 -5.82 8.20
C ASP A 357 6.54 -4.79 8.06
N PRO A 358 6.35 -3.53 8.52
CA PRO A 358 7.39 -2.49 8.49
C PRO A 358 8.70 -2.91 9.17
N GLU A 359 8.64 -3.79 10.17
CA GLU A 359 9.81 -4.29 10.91
C GLU A 359 10.62 -5.37 10.19
N PHE A 360 10.26 -5.68 8.94
CA PHE A 360 10.89 -6.74 8.16
C PHE A 360 11.40 -6.23 6.80
N SER A 361 12.03 -5.05 6.80
CA SER A 361 12.73 -4.47 5.63
C SER A 361 13.71 -5.44 4.97
N ASP A 362 14.41 -6.23 5.79
CA ASP A 362 15.35 -7.28 5.38
C ASP A 362 14.65 -8.38 4.57
N VAL A 363 13.49 -8.82 5.02
CA VAL A 363 12.70 -9.85 4.31
C VAL A 363 12.18 -9.31 2.99
N LYS A 364 11.66 -8.08 2.95
CA LYS A 364 11.16 -7.45 1.72
C LYS A 364 12.29 -7.34 0.67
N LEU A 365 13.48 -6.92 1.11
CA LEU A 365 14.66 -6.83 0.26
C LEU A 365 15.11 -8.19 -0.28
N ILE A 366 15.22 -9.20 0.60
CA ILE A 366 15.64 -10.55 0.20
C ILE A 366 14.59 -11.20 -0.72
N GLN A 367 13.29 -11.04 -0.46
CA GLN A 367 12.22 -11.52 -1.36
C GLN A 367 12.34 -10.91 -2.75
N THR A 368 12.64 -9.61 -2.82
CA THR A 368 12.87 -8.92 -4.09
C THR A 368 14.09 -9.48 -4.83
N MET A 369 15.20 -9.72 -4.13
CA MET A 369 16.41 -10.34 -4.70
C MET A 369 16.14 -11.76 -5.23
N MET A 370 15.47 -12.60 -4.44
CA MET A 370 15.06 -13.94 -4.85
C MET A 370 14.19 -13.88 -6.09
N PHE A 371 13.24 -12.95 -6.14
CA PHE A 371 12.34 -12.82 -7.29
C PHE A 371 13.10 -12.46 -8.56
N LEU A 372 13.98 -11.45 -8.52
CA LEU A 372 14.76 -11.06 -9.69
C LEU A 372 15.74 -12.17 -10.13
N SER A 373 16.34 -12.91 -9.21
CA SER A 373 17.20 -14.05 -9.52
C SER A 373 16.43 -15.16 -10.28
N GLU A 374 15.22 -15.47 -9.85
CA GLU A 374 14.35 -16.44 -10.53
C GLU A 374 13.85 -15.92 -11.89
N LEU A 375 13.46 -14.65 -12.00
CA LEU A 375 13.08 -14.04 -13.27
C LEU A 375 14.22 -14.07 -14.29
N LYS A 376 15.46 -13.83 -13.85
CA LYS A 376 16.65 -13.97 -14.70
C LYS A 376 16.79 -15.40 -15.21
N SER A 377 16.67 -16.39 -14.32
CA SER A 377 16.73 -17.80 -14.70
C SER A 377 15.63 -18.20 -15.68
N ILE A 378 14.42 -17.64 -15.54
CA ILE A 378 13.31 -17.84 -16.49
C ILE A 378 13.67 -17.24 -17.86
N ALA A 379 14.16 -16.00 -17.89
CA ALA A 379 14.55 -15.33 -19.13
C ALA A 379 15.69 -16.06 -19.85
N GLU A 380 16.70 -16.54 -19.13
CA GLU A 380 17.82 -17.31 -19.69
C GLU A 380 17.37 -18.63 -20.33
N ARG A 381 16.47 -19.37 -19.66
CA ARG A 381 15.89 -20.61 -20.21
C ARG A 381 15.04 -20.34 -21.45
N ALA A 382 14.23 -19.27 -21.42
CA ALA A 382 13.40 -18.87 -22.56
C ALA A 382 14.26 -18.47 -23.76
N ALA A 383 15.26 -17.62 -23.56
CA ALA A 383 16.15 -17.16 -24.61
C ALA A 383 16.99 -18.29 -25.22
N SER A 384 17.44 -19.24 -24.39
CA SER A 384 18.12 -20.45 -24.86
C SER A 384 17.24 -21.29 -25.79
N SER A 385 15.94 -21.42 -25.48
CA SER A 385 14.98 -22.12 -26.34
C SER A 385 14.71 -21.39 -27.66
N LEU A 386 14.92 -20.08 -27.69
CA LEU A 386 14.69 -19.20 -28.84
C LEU A 386 15.98 -18.88 -29.61
N THR A 387 17.12 -19.42 -29.19
CA THR A 387 18.46 -19.08 -29.73
C THR A 387 18.73 -17.57 -29.75
N SER A 388 18.27 -16.86 -28.72
CA SER A 388 18.40 -15.40 -28.56
C SER A 388 19.21 -15.05 -27.31
N ASP A 389 19.63 -13.79 -27.19
CA ASP A 389 20.29 -13.29 -25.98
C ASP A 389 19.26 -13.12 -24.84
N PRO A 390 19.46 -13.68 -23.63
CA PRO A 390 18.59 -13.44 -22.49
C PRO A 390 18.31 -11.96 -22.20
N ALA A 391 19.29 -11.09 -22.47
CA ALA A 391 19.13 -9.65 -22.31
C ALA A 391 18.11 -9.04 -23.28
N SER A 392 17.70 -9.76 -24.34
CA SER A 392 16.73 -9.27 -25.33
C SER A 392 15.26 -9.46 -24.92
N ILE A 393 14.98 -10.17 -23.81
CA ILE A 393 13.60 -10.34 -23.33
C ILE A 393 13.29 -9.20 -22.35
N PRO A 394 12.45 -8.21 -22.73
CA PRO A 394 12.03 -7.14 -21.84
C PRO A 394 11.21 -7.70 -20.67
N VAL A 395 11.41 -7.10 -19.49
CA VAL A 395 10.66 -7.40 -18.27
C VAL A 395 9.73 -6.24 -17.93
N VAL A 396 8.50 -6.58 -17.56
CA VAL A 396 7.56 -5.70 -16.84
C VAL A 396 7.29 -6.34 -15.49
N LEU A 397 7.68 -5.66 -14.42
CA LEU A 397 7.51 -6.09 -13.04
C LEU A 397 6.47 -5.21 -12.35
N CYS A 398 5.31 -5.80 -12.07
CA CYS A 398 4.28 -5.21 -11.22
C CYS A 398 4.43 -5.79 -9.82
N ALA A 399 4.33 -4.98 -8.77
CA ALA A 399 4.33 -5.52 -7.42
C ALA A 399 3.74 -4.57 -6.39
N ASP A 400 3.04 -5.14 -5.41
CA ASP A 400 2.93 -4.56 -4.07
C ASP A 400 4.19 -4.95 -3.30
N LEU A 401 5.12 -4.01 -3.21
CA LEU A 401 6.42 -4.23 -2.57
C LEU A 401 6.35 -3.98 -1.06
N ASN A 402 5.26 -3.41 -0.54
CA ASN A 402 5.17 -2.95 0.85
C ASN A 402 6.39 -2.10 1.28
N SER A 403 6.98 -1.35 0.34
CA SER A 403 8.26 -0.66 0.50
C SER A 403 8.20 0.74 -0.10
N LEU A 404 8.59 1.75 0.69
CA LEU A 404 8.58 3.15 0.27
C LEU A 404 9.69 3.45 -0.75
N PRO A 405 9.60 4.56 -1.53
CA PRO A 405 10.57 4.89 -2.57
C PRO A 405 12.03 5.07 -2.10
N ASP A 406 12.24 5.32 -0.81
CA ASP A 406 13.55 5.51 -0.16
C ASP A 406 14.10 4.23 0.50
N SER A 407 13.44 3.09 0.28
CA SER A 407 13.86 1.78 0.78
C SER A 407 14.97 1.14 -0.07
N GLY A 408 15.70 0.20 0.53
CA GLY A 408 16.71 -0.61 -0.14
C GLY A 408 16.11 -1.50 -1.24
N VAL A 409 14.82 -1.85 -1.15
CA VAL A 409 14.09 -2.58 -2.21
C VAL A 409 14.03 -1.76 -3.50
N VAL A 410 13.61 -0.50 -3.39
CA VAL A 410 13.46 0.39 -4.54
C VAL A 410 14.83 0.83 -5.06
N GLU A 411 15.81 1.04 -4.18
CA GLU A 411 17.21 1.26 -4.55
C GLU A 411 17.75 0.08 -5.36
N TYR A 412 17.62 -1.15 -4.86
CA TYR A 412 18.08 -2.36 -5.53
C TYR A 412 17.51 -2.45 -6.95
N LEU A 413 16.19 -2.34 -7.10
CA LEU A 413 15.49 -2.41 -8.39
C LEU A 413 15.91 -1.30 -9.36
N SER A 414 16.09 -0.07 -8.88
CA SER A 414 16.32 1.11 -9.73
C SER A 414 17.78 1.29 -10.12
N SER A 415 18.70 0.95 -9.22
CA SER A 415 20.14 1.17 -9.38
C SER A 415 20.87 -0.06 -9.95
N GLY A 416 20.19 -1.21 -10.06
CA GLY A 416 20.79 -2.46 -10.52
C GLY A 416 21.52 -3.24 -9.42
N GLY A 417 21.41 -2.80 -8.17
CA GLY A 417 22.08 -3.42 -7.03
C GLY A 417 22.01 -2.60 -5.76
N VAL A 418 22.45 -3.20 -4.66
CA VAL A 418 22.53 -2.59 -3.33
C VAL A 418 23.76 -3.13 -2.58
N ALA A 419 24.31 -2.34 -1.66
CA ALA A 419 25.44 -2.77 -0.84
C ALA A 419 25.03 -3.92 0.13
N GLU A 420 25.92 -4.88 0.36
CA GLU A 420 25.68 -6.01 1.29
C GLU A 420 25.43 -5.56 2.74
N ASN A 421 25.94 -4.38 3.11
CA ASN A 421 25.79 -3.78 4.44
C ASN A 421 24.67 -2.73 4.50
N HIS A 422 23.74 -2.71 3.53
CA HIS A 422 22.64 -1.77 3.51
C HIS A 422 21.80 -1.85 4.81
N LYS A 423 21.39 -0.69 5.33
CA LYS A 423 20.67 -0.55 6.61
C LYS A 423 19.42 -1.45 6.72
N ASP A 424 18.75 -1.70 5.60
CA ASP A 424 17.53 -2.51 5.55
C ASP A 424 17.79 -3.99 5.88
N PHE A 425 19.03 -4.47 5.80
CA PHE A 425 19.42 -5.79 6.31
C PHE A 425 19.54 -5.84 7.84
N LYS A 426 19.37 -4.71 8.54
CA LYS A 426 19.35 -4.60 10.02
C LYS A 426 20.60 -5.14 10.72
N GLU A 427 21.76 -5.05 10.07
CA GLU A 427 23.04 -5.62 10.55
C GLU A 427 23.00 -7.14 10.81
N LEU A 428 22.02 -7.83 10.23
CA LEU A 428 21.86 -9.27 10.36
C LEU A 428 22.86 -10.01 9.46
N ARG A 429 23.31 -11.20 9.90
CA ARG A 429 24.30 -12.02 9.19
C ARG A 429 23.69 -12.78 8.01
N TYR A 430 23.28 -12.03 6.99
CA TYR A 430 22.88 -12.59 5.69
C TYR A 430 24.06 -12.73 4.71
N SER A 431 25.19 -12.07 4.97
CA SER A 431 26.35 -11.93 4.06
C SER A 431 26.80 -13.22 3.40
N ASP A 432 26.71 -14.35 4.09
CA ASP A 432 27.20 -15.64 3.58
C ASP A 432 26.29 -16.25 2.51
N CYS A 433 25.01 -15.85 2.47
CA CYS A 433 24.00 -16.38 1.54
C CYS A 433 23.52 -15.37 0.48
N LEU A 434 23.63 -14.07 0.73
CA LEU A 434 23.22 -13.03 -0.24
C LEU A 434 23.92 -13.13 -1.61
N PRO A 435 25.21 -13.52 -1.72
CA PRO A 435 25.88 -13.68 -3.02
C PRO A 435 25.22 -14.71 -3.94
N ASN A 436 24.40 -15.64 -3.41
CA ASN A 436 23.67 -16.61 -4.22
C ASN A 436 22.64 -15.95 -5.16
N PHE A 437 22.20 -14.73 -4.83
CA PHE A 437 21.22 -13.98 -5.61
C PHE A 437 21.86 -12.92 -6.53
N SER A 438 23.19 -12.74 -6.48
CA SER A 438 23.89 -11.75 -7.29
C SER A 438 24.16 -12.26 -8.70
N SER A 439 23.99 -11.39 -9.70
CA SER A 439 24.25 -11.70 -11.10
C SER A 439 25.74 -11.83 -11.46
N SER A 440 26.65 -11.39 -10.60
CA SER A 440 28.11 -11.38 -10.85
C SER A 440 28.82 -12.73 -10.64
N ASN A 441 28.11 -13.78 -10.23
CA ASN A 441 28.70 -15.12 -10.09
C ASN A 441 28.56 -15.90 -11.41
N GLY A 442 29.69 -16.07 -12.12
CA GLY A 442 29.81 -17.11 -13.16
C GLY A 442 29.56 -18.52 -12.60
N PRO A 443 29.36 -19.53 -13.47
CA PRO A 443 28.95 -20.86 -13.04
C PRO A 443 29.97 -21.44 -12.05
N ARG A 444 29.52 -21.80 -10.85
CA ARG A 444 30.31 -22.61 -9.91
C ARG A 444 30.48 -23.99 -10.53
N SER A 445 31.59 -24.21 -11.23
CA SER A 445 32.03 -25.57 -11.53
C SER A 445 32.20 -26.30 -10.21
N SER A 446 31.53 -27.44 -10.08
CA SER A 446 31.77 -28.43 -9.04
C SER A 446 33.23 -28.91 -9.11
N SER A 447 34.13 -28.19 -8.44
CA SER A 447 35.47 -28.69 -8.16
C SER A 447 35.65 -28.71 -6.65
N ASN A 448 35.49 -29.90 -6.07
CA ASN A 448 35.97 -30.23 -4.74
C ASN A 448 37.47 -29.95 -4.68
N GLY A 449 37.85 -28.81 -4.10
CA GLY A 449 39.21 -28.47 -3.72
C GLY A 449 39.20 -27.86 -2.32
N PRO A 450 40.18 -28.15 -1.44
CA PRO A 450 40.16 -27.66 -0.07
C PRO A 450 40.23 -26.13 -0.06
N ARG A 451 39.35 -25.48 0.71
CA ARG A 451 39.43 -24.04 1.00
C ARG A 451 40.81 -23.76 1.61
N SER A 452 41.66 -23.02 0.90
CA SER A 452 42.90 -22.53 1.48
C SER A 452 42.56 -21.42 2.49
N SER A 453 42.93 -21.66 3.73
CA SER A 453 42.85 -20.70 4.83
C SER A 453 43.85 -19.57 4.60
N SER A 454 43.46 -18.53 3.87
CA SER A 454 44.12 -17.23 3.94
C SER A 454 43.43 -16.38 5.01
N ASN A 455 43.90 -16.55 6.24
CA ASN A 455 43.66 -15.62 7.34
C ASN A 455 44.43 -14.32 7.06
N GLY A 456 43.84 -13.43 6.27
CA GLY A 456 44.18 -12.01 6.23
C GLY A 456 42.96 -11.22 6.71
N PRO A 457 43.11 -10.16 7.52
CA PRO A 457 41.98 -9.30 7.83
C PRO A 457 41.55 -8.63 6.52
N ARG A 458 40.34 -8.93 6.03
CA ARG A 458 39.69 -8.07 5.04
C ARG A 458 39.55 -6.69 5.69
N SER A 459 40.06 -5.66 5.04
CA SER A 459 39.86 -4.28 5.47
C SER A 459 38.36 -4.00 5.62
N PRO A 460 37.89 -3.27 6.64
CA PRO A 460 36.46 -3.03 6.89
C PRO A 460 35.75 -2.17 5.83
N ALA A 461 36.44 -1.79 4.75
CA ALA A 461 36.04 -0.73 3.83
C ALA A 461 35.67 -1.21 2.41
N GLU A 462 35.76 -2.50 2.10
CA GLU A 462 35.31 -3.05 0.81
C GLU A 462 34.14 -4.01 1.02
N GLY A 463 32.95 -3.46 1.30
CA GLY A 463 31.71 -4.23 1.31
C GLY A 463 31.34 -4.67 -0.11
N GLY A 464 30.96 -5.93 -0.30
CA GLY A 464 30.44 -6.41 -1.59
C GLY A 464 29.12 -5.73 -1.97
N SER A 465 28.76 -5.81 -3.24
CA SER A 465 27.44 -5.36 -3.73
C SER A 465 26.68 -6.52 -4.37
N ILE A 466 25.39 -6.59 -4.09
CA ILE A 466 24.48 -7.58 -4.67
C ILE A 466 23.83 -6.91 -5.87
N THR A 467 24.02 -7.49 -7.06
CA THR A 467 23.63 -6.84 -8.33
C THR A 467 22.66 -7.70 -9.12
N HIS A 468 21.87 -7.06 -9.98
CA HIS A 468 21.06 -7.72 -10.99
C HIS A 468 21.31 -7.12 -12.38
N SER A 469 21.12 -7.92 -13.42
CA SER A 469 21.35 -7.49 -14.80
C SER A 469 20.20 -6.67 -15.41
N PHE A 470 19.00 -6.72 -14.81
CA PHE A 470 17.86 -5.96 -15.31
C PHE A 470 18.10 -4.45 -15.15
N GLN A 471 18.00 -3.69 -16.23
CA GLN A 471 18.02 -2.23 -16.15
C GLN A 471 16.59 -1.72 -16.00
N LEU A 472 16.06 -1.75 -14.78
CA LEU A 472 14.65 -1.40 -14.52
C LEU A 472 14.48 0.10 -14.25
N ARG A 473 13.28 0.59 -14.54
CA ARG A 473 12.83 1.94 -14.17
C ARG A 473 11.35 1.89 -13.80
N SER A 474 10.98 2.55 -12.69
CA SER A 474 9.57 2.75 -12.34
C SER A 474 8.89 3.64 -13.38
N SER A 475 7.71 3.24 -13.84
CA SER A 475 6.87 4.04 -14.73
C SER A 475 6.34 5.31 -14.05
N TYR A 476 6.21 5.28 -12.72
CA TYR A 476 5.82 6.42 -11.91
C TYR A 476 7.07 7.06 -11.31
N HIS A 477 7.45 8.24 -11.80
CA HIS A 477 8.52 9.04 -11.18
C HIS A 477 8.05 9.71 -9.88
N TRP A 478 9.00 10.16 -9.06
CA TRP A 478 8.69 10.83 -7.80
C TRP A 478 7.72 12.00 -8.00
N GLY A 479 6.65 12.01 -7.19
CA GLY A 479 5.65 13.07 -7.18
C GLY A 479 4.44 12.89 -8.11
N LEU A 480 4.42 11.91 -9.04
CA LEU A 480 3.23 11.70 -9.89
C LEU A 480 2.02 11.21 -9.10
N MET A 481 2.24 10.22 -8.23
CA MET A 481 1.26 9.76 -7.26
C MET A 481 1.84 9.99 -5.86
N PRO A 482 1.14 10.73 -4.97
CA PRO A 482 1.62 10.96 -3.61
C PRO A 482 1.54 9.69 -2.74
N PHE A 483 0.64 8.77 -3.10
CA PHE A 483 0.42 7.50 -2.43
C PHE A 483 -0.21 6.50 -3.41
N THR A 484 0.02 5.23 -3.15
CA THR A 484 -0.67 4.12 -3.83
C THR A 484 -1.53 3.35 -2.83
N ASN A 485 -1.10 3.20 -1.57
CA ASN A 485 -1.95 2.80 -0.45
C ASN A 485 -2.37 4.03 0.37
N TYR A 486 -3.67 4.13 0.68
CA TYR A 486 -4.27 5.24 1.39
C TYR A 486 -5.20 4.74 2.49
N THR A 487 -4.68 4.55 3.70
CA THR A 487 -5.47 4.23 4.90
C THR A 487 -5.41 5.40 5.88
N HIS A 488 -6.20 5.33 6.96
CA HIS A 488 -6.10 6.33 8.03
C HIS A 488 -4.69 6.36 8.65
N HIS A 489 -4.09 5.20 8.91
CA HIS A 489 -2.82 5.06 9.64
C HIS A 489 -1.58 5.17 8.76
N PHE A 490 -1.69 4.84 7.47
CA PHE A 490 -0.57 4.84 6.53
C PHE A 490 -1.00 5.37 5.17
N LYS A 491 -0.17 6.25 4.59
CA LYS A 491 -0.33 6.78 3.24
C LYS A 491 1.04 6.80 2.59
N GLY A 492 1.22 6.08 1.49
CA GLY A 492 2.53 5.98 0.86
C GLY A 492 2.51 5.23 -0.46
N VAL A 493 3.59 5.40 -1.23
CA VAL A 493 3.80 4.65 -2.48
C VAL A 493 4.48 3.34 -2.13
N ILE A 494 3.74 2.23 -2.29
CA ILE A 494 4.24 0.87 -2.06
C ILE A 494 3.96 -0.08 -3.23
N ASP A 495 3.22 0.38 -4.23
CA ASP A 495 2.89 -0.34 -5.46
C ASP A 495 3.68 0.24 -6.64
N TYR A 496 4.18 -0.63 -7.51
CA TYR A 496 5.09 -0.21 -8.59
C TYR A 496 4.85 -0.97 -9.89
N ILE A 497 5.09 -0.27 -11.01
CA ILE A 497 5.28 -0.86 -12.34
C ILE A 497 6.70 -0.52 -12.79
N PHE A 498 7.61 -1.48 -12.67
CA PHE A 498 8.96 -1.40 -13.20
C PHE A 498 9.03 -2.00 -14.62
N SER A 499 9.82 -1.40 -15.50
CA SER A 499 10.04 -1.92 -16.85
C SER A 499 11.50 -1.83 -17.27
N SER A 500 11.97 -2.75 -18.13
CA SER A 500 13.32 -2.71 -18.70
C SER A 500 13.54 -1.47 -19.57
N ARG A 501 14.28 -0.47 -19.05
CA ARG A 501 14.49 0.83 -19.68
C ARG A 501 15.25 0.80 -21.01
N THR A 502 15.93 -0.31 -21.30
CA THR A 502 16.64 -0.53 -22.56
C THR A 502 15.72 -0.88 -23.72
N HIS A 503 14.51 -1.37 -23.44
CA HIS A 503 13.56 -1.85 -24.45
C HIS A 503 12.21 -1.13 -24.37
N LEU A 504 11.82 -0.71 -23.16
CA LEU A 504 10.52 -0.14 -22.86
C LEU A 504 10.64 1.32 -22.45
N THR A 505 9.82 2.16 -23.06
CA THR A 505 9.66 3.58 -22.68
C THR A 505 8.24 3.82 -22.18
N THR A 506 8.09 4.51 -21.05
CA THR A 506 6.78 4.94 -20.56
C THR A 506 6.30 6.17 -21.32
N LEU A 507 5.17 6.07 -22.03
CA LEU A 507 4.56 7.18 -22.78
C LEU A 507 3.64 8.03 -21.91
N GLY A 508 2.92 7.40 -20.98
CA GLY A 508 2.02 8.09 -20.07
C GLY A 508 1.52 7.17 -18.97
N VAL A 509 0.93 7.78 -17.95
CA VAL A 509 0.39 7.07 -16.79
C VAL A 509 -0.94 7.67 -16.33
N LEU A 510 -1.75 6.88 -15.63
CA LEU A 510 -2.94 7.36 -14.95
C LEU A 510 -2.53 8.04 -13.64
N GLY A 511 -2.87 9.33 -13.51
CA GLY A 511 -2.58 10.18 -12.36
C GLY A 511 -3.38 9.83 -11.11
N PRO A 512 -3.19 10.57 -10.01
CA PRO A 512 -3.86 10.32 -8.75
C PRO A 512 -5.34 10.73 -8.82
N LEU A 513 -6.15 10.19 -7.92
CA LEU A 513 -7.46 10.78 -7.63
C LEU A 513 -7.25 12.20 -7.08
N ASP A 514 -8.16 13.12 -7.41
CA ASP A 514 -8.06 14.52 -6.99
C ASP A 514 -7.93 14.63 -5.45
N PRO A 515 -6.78 15.11 -4.93
CA PRO A 515 -6.59 15.28 -3.50
C PRO A 515 -7.55 16.29 -2.87
N GLN A 516 -8.06 17.25 -3.64
CA GLN A 516 -9.04 18.21 -3.14
C GLN A 516 -10.40 17.53 -2.93
N TRP A 517 -10.83 16.68 -3.85
CA TRP A 517 -12.06 15.89 -3.69
C TRP A 517 -12.04 15.00 -2.44
N LEU A 518 -10.90 14.36 -2.15
CA LEU A 518 -10.70 13.59 -0.91
C LEU A 518 -10.86 14.46 0.34
N GLN A 519 -10.34 15.70 0.32
CA GLN A 519 -10.44 16.65 1.42
C GLN A 519 -11.87 17.19 1.60
N ASP A 520 -12.51 17.61 0.51
CA ASP A 520 -13.86 18.15 0.49
C ASP A 520 -14.87 17.12 1.01
N ASN A 521 -14.65 15.84 0.70
CA ASN A 521 -15.46 14.72 1.18
C ASN A 521 -15.02 14.17 2.55
N SER A 522 -14.00 14.76 3.19
CA SER A 522 -13.45 14.31 4.48
C SER A 522 -13.06 12.82 4.49
N ILE A 523 -12.49 12.32 3.39
CA ILE A 523 -12.08 10.91 3.25
C ILE A 523 -10.73 10.69 3.93
N LEU A 524 -10.79 10.07 5.11
CA LEU A 524 -9.64 9.85 6.00
C LEU A 524 -8.72 8.71 5.57
N GLY A 525 -9.29 7.73 4.86
CA GLY A 525 -8.67 6.50 4.42
C GLY A 525 -9.64 5.70 3.53
N CYS A 526 -9.10 4.72 2.83
CA CYS A 526 -9.81 3.77 1.98
C CYS A 526 -9.69 2.35 2.57
N PRO A 527 -10.63 1.42 2.27
CA PRO A 527 -11.76 1.57 1.38
C PRO A 527 -12.81 2.59 1.88
N HIS A 528 -13.61 3.07 0.95
CA HIS A 528 -14.70 4.01 1.13
C HIS A 528 -15.89 3.54 0.28
N PRO A 529 -17.15 3.92 0.56
CA PRO A 529 -18.30 3.62 -0.30
C PRO A 529 -18.10 3.82 -1.81
N HIS A 530 -17.24 4.76 -2.20
CA HIS A 530 -16.90 5.07 -3.60
C HIS A 530 -15.52 4.55 -4.04
N ILE A 531 -14.70 4.02 -3.13
CA ILE A 531 -13.33 3.55 -3.41
C ILE A 531 -13.17 2.14 -2.81
N PRO A 532 -13.15 1.08 -3.62
CA PRO A 532 -13.40 -0.28 -3.15
C PRO A 532 -12.15 -1.03 -2.64
N SER A 533 -10.97 -0.43 -2.72
CA SER A 533 -9.70 -0.94 -2.18
C SER A 533 -9.02 0.16 -1.36
N ASP A 534 -8.14 -0.21 -0.44
CA ASP A 534 -7.21 0.73 0.21
C ASP A 534 -6.02 1.11 -0.67
N HIS A 535 -5.85 0.44 -1.81
CA HIS A 535 -4.90 0.82 -2.84
C HIS A 535 -5.61 1.54 -4.01
N PHE A 536 -4.88 2.42 -4.69
CA PHE A 536 -5.26 2.98 -5.98
C PHE A 536 -4.55 2.22 -7.09
N SER A 537 -5.25 1.93 -8.18
CA SER A 537 -4.64 1.23 -9.31
C SER A 537 -3.55 2.07 -9.98
N LEU A 538 -2.48 1.42 -10.43
CA LEU A 538 -1.50 2.00 -11.34
C LEU A 538 -1.84 1.57 -12.75
N LEU A 539 -1.72 2.48 -13.71
CA LEU A 539 -1.90 2.20 -15.13
C LEU A 539 -0.86 2.97 -15.93
N ALA A 540 -0.01 2.25 -16.67
CA ALA A 540 1.04 2.83 -17.50
C ALA A 540 0.90 2.39 -18.96
N GLN A 541 1.11 3.31 -19.89
CA GLN A 541 1.27 2.99 -21.31
C GLN A 541 2.75 2.85 -21.63
N LEU A 542 3.15 1.69 -22.14
CA LEU A 542 4.51 1.35 -22.48
C LEU A 542 4.66 1.22 -23.99
N GLU A 543 5.79 1.71 -24.49
CA GLU A 543 6.26 1.58 -25.86
C GLU A 543 7.44 0.60 -25.89
N LEU A 544 7.27 -0.51 -26.58
CA LEU A 544 8.29 -1.53 -26.81
C LEU A 544 9.00 -1.27 -28.15
N ALA A 545 10.29 -0.97 -28.07
CA ALA A 545 11.17 -0.93 -29.22
C ALA A 545 11.57 -2.35 -29.63
N PRO A 546 11.67 -2.65 -30.94
CA PRO A 546 12.21 -3.92 -31.40
C PRO A 546 13.69 -4.03 -30.99
N PRO A 547 14.20 -5.26 -30.75
CA PRO A 547 15.60 -5.47 -30.45
C PRO A 547 16.48 -4.91 -31.59
N PRO A 548 17.65 -4.33 -31.29
CA PRO A 548 18.56 -3.86 -32.32
C PRO A 548 18.96 -5.02 -33.22
N THR A 549 18.75 -4.89 -34.54
CA THR A 549 19.22 -5.88 -35.50
C THR A 549 20.74 -5.99 -35.38
N GLN A 550 21.26 -7.15 -34.98
CA GLN A 550 22.69 -7.41 -35.10
C GLN A 550 23.10 -7.18 -36.56
N PRO A 551 24.22 -6.47 -36.83
CA PRO A 551 24.75 -6.45 -38.19
C PRO A 551 25.06 -7.90 -38.59
N PRO A 552 24.78 -8.30 -39.85
CA PRO A 552 25.08 -9.64 -40.31
C PRO A 552 26.57 -9.93 -40.09
N ASN A 553 26.87 -11.07 -39.49
CA ASN A 553 28.23 -11.60 -39.37
C ASN A 553 29.01 -11.40 -40.67
N GLY A 554 30.09 -10.62 -40.62
CA GLY A 554 31.05 -10.54 -41.72
C GLY A 554 31.67 -9.17 -41.91
N LEU A 555 32.77 -8.91 -41.20
CA LEU A 555 34.05 -8.45 -41.75
C LEU A 555 34.98 -8.12 -40.57
N GLN A 556 35.85 -9.07 -40.22
CA GLN A 556 37.08 -8.73 -39.51
C GLN A 556 37.83 -7.69 -40.35
N PRO A 557 38.28 -6.55 -39.79
CA PRO A 557 39.27 -5.72 -40.46
C PRO A 557 40.52 -6.58 -40.61
N ALA A 558 40.90 -6.88 -41.85
CA ALA A 558 42.19 -7.46 -42.15
C ALA A 558 43.27 -6.53 -41.60
N VAL A 559 43.94 -6.96 -40.54
CA VAL A 559 45.18 -6.33 -40.07
C VAL A 559 46.23 -6.60 -41.14
N HIS A 560 46.45 -5.63 -42.02
CA HIS A 560 47.58 -5.64 -42.94
C HIS A 560 48.86 -5.41 -42.15
N ARG A 561 49.62 -6.52 -42.02
CA ARG A 561 51.06 -6.71 -41.81
C ARG A 561 51.79 -5.78 -40.83
#